data_AF-A0A7Y4NIK0-F1
#
_entry.id   AF-A0A7Y4NIK0-F1
#
_cell.length_a   1.000
_cell.length_b   1.000
_cell.length_c   1.000
_cell.angle_alpha   90.00
_cell.angle_beta   90.00
_cell.angle_gamma   90.00
#
_symmetry.space_group_name_H-M   'P 1'
#
loop_
_entity.id
_entity.type
_entity.pdbx_description
1 polymer ?
#
loop_
_entity_poly.entity_id
_entity_poly.type
_entity_poly.pdbx_seq_one_letter_code
_entity_poly.pdbx_strand_id
1 'polypeptide(L)'
;MLAACGPGTQAETPSESAPSTPAVEQQQAPILTQTNVDVALECSGILEFANTATYAVLDRYLPSNVVTNIVNRRATAPFTSLADLSSVSLVGPTRLKQIEGGARTLDYIDADCVGILDGIAISRDDQTAIVALVNSIDDSELHDVLPDAWNGAVNLLNTRPFTTAQQIADTAGIGEVSFRNIRNSATLSRPLEALFAAVNAIPSNGSYGATTLRHFDWWNIASAGHAYRDDKTCFGLEPSSVPSGAAIRPNLADAAEVRAAVQNAVAYVNGNTLIPASVRTAGYANLDSLIAGRSFKGCIITYENDPWSRNTVHIYVDTVNGFSVMTETWWAE
;
A
#
# COMPACT_ATOMS: atom_id res chain seq x y z
N MET A 1 28.20 -2.64 78.32
CA MET A 1 26.82 -2.11 78.15
C MET A 1 26.85 -1.17 76.95
N LEU A 2 25.97 -1.42 75.95
CA LEU A 2 25.34 -0.47 75.00
C LEU A 2 26.26 0.50 74.20
N ALA A 3 26.03 0.85 72.95
CA ALA A 3 25.30 0.39 71.77
C ALA A 3 25.78 1.35 70.67
N ALA A 4 26.13 0.85 69.49
CA ALA A 4 26.68 1.66 68.40
C ALA A 4 25.59 2.53 67.74
N CYS A 5 25.93 3.80 67.45
CA CYS A 5 25.22 4.69 66.54
C CYS A 5 26.25 5.52 65.76
N GLY A 6 26.20 5.42 64.43
CA GLY A 6 26.98 6.23 63.50
C GLY A 6 26.57 5.88 62.06
N PRO A 7 25.95 6.80 61.30
CA PRO A 7 25.47 6.51 59.96
C PRO A 7 26.63 6.48 58.99
N GLY A 8 26.94 5.30 58.46
CA GLY A 8 27.79 5.15 57.29
C GLY A 8 26.96 5.38 56.04
N THR A 9 27.24 6.46 55.33
CA THR A 9 26.81 6.68 53.95
C THR A 9 27.33 5.54 53.07
N GLN A 10 26.45 4.59 52.76
CA GLN A 10 26.69 3.59 51.73
C GLN A 10 26.46 4.23 50.36
N ALA A 11 27.44 4.00 49.48
CA ALA A 11 27.40 4.34 48.07
C ALA A 11 26.13 3.75 47.43
N GLU A 12 25.36 4.59 46.76
CA GLU A 12 24.29 4.15 45.87
C GLU A 12 24.90 3.40 44.69
N THR A 13 24.66 2.10 44.66
CA THR A 13 24.75 1.25 43.47
C THR A 13 23.83 1.84 42.39
N PRO A 14 24.32 2.08 41.16
CA PRO A 14 23.43 2.47 40.06
C PRO A 14 22.50 1.30 39.77
N SER A 15 21.20 1.56 39.80
CA SER A 15 20.19 0.59 39.39
C SER A 15 20.37 0.21 37.93
N GLU A 16 20.28 -1.10 37.73
CA GLU A 16 20.25 -1.86 36.50
C GLU A 16 19.42 -1.15 35.41
N SER A 17 20.10 -0.79 34.31
CA SER A 17 19.50 -0.21 33.13
C SER A 17 18.41 -1.14 32.58
N ALA A 18 17.18 -0.63 32.51
CA ALA A 18 16.10 -1.24 31.74
C ALA A 18 16.53 -1.46 30.28
N PRO A 19 16.02 -2.49 29.59
CA PRO A 19 16.39 -2.75 28.21
C PRO A 19 15.98 -1.57 27.34
N SER A 20 16.95 -0.94 26.69
CA SER A 20 16.72 0.03 25.63
C SER A 20 15.86 -0.61 24.55
N THR A 21 14.61 -0.19 24.45
CA THR A 21 13.76 -0.43 23.30
C THR A 21 14.55 -0.05 22.04
N PRO A 22 14.68 -0.91 21.02
CA PRO A 22 15.29 -0.49 19.77
C PRO A 22 14.48 0.69 19.24
N ALA A 23 15.18 1.78 18.92
CA ALA A 23 14.62 2.83 18.10
C ALA A 23 14.03 2.16 16.86
N VAL A 24 12.81 2.56 16.51
CA VAL A 24 12.20 2.20 15.23
C VAL A 24 13.05 2.84 14.14
N GLU A 25 14.11 2.15 13.73
CA GLU A 25 14.70 2.33 12.42
C GLU A 25 13.59 1.91 11.44
N GLN A 26 12.90 2.90 10.90
CA GLN A 26 12.18 2.75 9.65
C GLN A 26 13.21 2.29 8.62
N GLN A 27 13.36 0.98 8.44
CA GLN A 27 13.84 0.41 7.18
C GLN A 27 12.78 0.77 6.13
N GLN A 28 12.89 2.01 5.67
CA GLN A 28 12.04 2.57 4.65
C GLN A 28 12.68 2.15 3.32
N ALA A 29 12.23 1.00 2.80
CA ALA A 29 12.49 0.70 1.40
C ALA A 29 12.07 1.88 0.52
N PRO A 30 12.79 2.14 -0.58
CA PRO A 30 12.41 3.16 -1.55
C PRO A 30 10.97 2.94 -2.01
N ILE A 31 10.14 3.97 -1.86
CA ILE A 31 8.74 3.97 -2.31
C ILE A 31 8.73 3.90 -3.84
N LEU A 32 7.96 2.97 -4.43
CA LEU A 32 7.72 2.96 -5.87
C LEU A 32 7.08 4.30 -6.27
N THR A 33 7.65 4.97 -7.27
CA THR A 33 7.05 6.16 -7.90
C THR A 33 6.27 5.73 -9.14
N GLN A 34 5.32 6.54 -9.60
CA GLN A 34 4.54 6.29 -10.84
C GLN A 34 5.40 6.11 -12.11
N THR A 35 6.72 6.33 -12.04
CA THR A 35 7.66 6.18 -13.15
C THR A 35 8.53 4.91 -13.08
N ASN A 36 8.61 4.21 -11.93
CA ASN A 36 9.35 2.94 -11.76
C ASN A 36 8.39 1.77 -11.52
N VAL A 37 7.28 1.76 -12.25
CA VAL A 37 6.15 0.87 -11.96
C VAL A 37 6.47 -0.60 -12.28
N ASP A 38 7.57 -0.95 -12.93
CA ASP A 38 7.78 -2.34 -13.37
C ASP A 38 9.01 -2.99 -12.72
N VAL A 39 9.83 -2.21 -12.01
CA VAL A 39 11.09 -2.66 -11.41
C VAL A 39 11.31 -1.99 -10.07
N ALA A 40 11.24 -2.78 -8.99
CA ALA A 40 11.70 -2.37 -7.67
C ALA A 40 13.19 -2.00 -7.70
N LEU A 41 13.63 -1.05 -6.85
CA LEU A 41 15.00 -0.53 -6.89
C LEU A 41 16.03 -1.65 -6.68
N GLU A 42 15.74 -2.56 -5.78
CA GLU A 42 16.54 -3.75 -5.44
C GLU A 42 16.70 -4.69 -6.64
N CYS A 43 15.78 -4.61 -7.61
CA CYS A 43 15.82 -5.38 -8.86
C CYS A 43 16.35 -4.59 -10.07
N SER A 44 16.78 -3.33 -9.89
CA SER A 44 17.30 -2.49 -10.99
C SER A 44 18.50 -3.11 -11.71
N GLY A 45 19.27 -3.95 -11.02
CA GLY A 45 20.38 -4.73 -11.58
C GLY A 45 19.98 -5.67 -12.73
N ILE A 46 18.71 -6.05 -12.87
CA ILE A 46 18.23 -6.81 -14.04
C ILE A 46 18.42 -5.98 -15.32
N LEU A 47 18.05 -4.70 -15.28
CA LEU A 47 18.23 -3.79 -16.41
C LEU A 47 19.70 -3.42 -16.60
N GLU A 48 20.45 -3.27 -15.52
CA GLU A 48 21.90 -3.04 -15.60
C GLU A 48 22.61 -4.20 -16.31
N PHE A 49 22.28 -5.44 -15.95
CA PHE A 49 22.79 -6.64 -16.62
C PHE A 49 22.45 -6.64 -18.12
N ALA A 50 21.18 -6.38 -18.47
CA ALA A 50 20.75 -6.31 -19.87
C ALA A 50 21.45 -5.18 -20.65
N ASN A 51 21.77 -4.06 -20.00
CA ASN A 51 22.42 -2.90 -20.61
C ASN A 51 23.94 -3.02 -20.73
N THR A 52 24.61 -3.67 -19.77
CA THR A 52 26.08 -3.60 -19.63
C THR A 52 26.79 -4.92 -19.96
N ALA A 53 26.15 -6.07 -19.79
CA ALA A 53 26.79 -7.37 -20.01
C ALA A 53 27.24 -7.53 -21.47
N THR A 54 28.42 -8.11 -21.70
CA THR A 54 28.92 -8.32 -23.07
C THR A 54 28.07 -9.34 -23.83
N TYR A 55 28.16 -9.35 -25.16
CA TYR A 55 27.48 -10.35 -26.00
C TYR A 55 27.77 -11.78 -25.51
N ALA A 56 29.05 -12.08 -25.29
CA ALA A 56 29.50 -13.40 -24.85
C ALA A 56 28.99 -13.78 -23.45
N VAL A 57 28.68 -12.80 -22.60
CA VAL A 57 28.08 -13.05 -21.28
C VAL A 57 26.59 -13.33 -21.44
N LEU A 58 25.87 -12.51 -22.20
CA LEU A 58 24.44 -12.71 -22.46
C LEU A 58 24.15 -14.04 -23.16
N ASP A 59 25.00 -14.46 -24.10
CA ASP A 59 24.89 -15.70 -24.88
C ASP A 59 25.05 -16.98 -24.04
N ARG A 60 25.59 -16.87 -22.81
CA ARG A 60 25.61 -17.99 -21.85
C ARG A 60 24.23 -18.28 -21.25
N TYR A 61 23.35 -17.28 -21.22
CA TYR A 61 22.04 -17.36 -20.57
C TYR A 61 20.87 -17.27 -21.56
N LEU A 62 21.11 -16.72 -22.75
CA LEU A 62 20.11 -16.46 -23.77
C LEU A 62 20.52 -17.04 -25.12
N PRO A 63 19.56 -17.41 -25.99
CA PRO A 63 19.87 -17.77 -27.37
C PRO A 63 20.50 -16.60 -28.13
N SER A 64 21.46 -16.88 -29.01
CA SER A 64 22.26 -15.87 -29.71
C SER A 64 21.43 -14.87 -30.54
N ASN A 65 20.30 -15.30 -31.11
CA ASN A 65 19.39 -14.39 -31.82
C ASN A 65 18.70 -13.38 -30.89
N VAL A 66 18.37 -13.78 -29.66
CA VAL A 66 17.85 -12.87 -28.62
C VAL A 66 18.95 -11.91 -28.19
N VAL A 67 20.17 -12.40 -27.96
CA VAL A 67 21.31 -11.55 -27.59
C VAL A 67 21.58 -10.50 -28.65
N THR A 68 21.62 -10.88 -29.93
CA THR A 68 21.78 -9.95 -31.04
C THR A 68 20.72 -8.85 -31.01
N ASN A 69 19.44 -9.21 -30.79
CA ASN A 69 18.37 -8.21 -30.72
C ASN A 69 18.52 -7.26 -29.52
N ILE A 70 18.86 -7.78 -28.34
CA ILE A 70 19.09 -6.97 -27.13
C ILE A 70 20.28 -6.02 -27.32
N VAL A 71 21.41 -6.53 -27.82
CA VAL A 71 22.63 -5.72 -28.03
C VAL A 71 22.40 -4.64 -29.09
N ASN A 72 21.71 -4.97 -30.18
CA ASN A 72 21.36 -3.98 -31.21
C ASN A 72 20.40 -2.92 -30.65
N ARG A 73 19.39 -3.32 -29.87
CA ARG A 73 18.43 -2.38 -29.29
C ARG A 73 19.08 -1.45 -28.28
N ARG A 74 19.90 -1.96 -27.35
CA ARG A 74 20.54 -1.12 -26.33
C ARG A 74 21.61 -0.19 -26.89
N ALA A 75 22.20 -0.52 -28.05
CA ALA A 75 23.13 0.36 -28.75
C ALA A 75 22.46 1.65 -29.26
N THR A 76 21.13 1.64 -29.44
CA THR A 76 20.36 2.85 -29.78
C THR A 76 19.96 3.65 -28.56
N ALA A 77 19.50 2.98 -27.49
CA ALA A 77 19.19 3.57 -26.20
C ALA A 77 19.18 2.48 -25.12
N PRO A 78 19.73 2.71 -23.91
CA PRO A 78 19.60 1.77 -22.80
C PRO A 78 18.15 1.48 -22.45
N PHE A 79 17.87 0.27 -21.95
CA PHE A 79 16.58 -0.10 -21.42
C PHE A 79 16.30 0.64 -20.12
N THR A 80 15.10 1.21 -19.99
CA THR A 80 14.66 1.94 -18.79
C THR A 80 13.58 1.20 -18.00
N SER A 81 13.01 0.12 -18.56
CA SER A 81 11.98 -0.70 -17.91
C SER A 81 11.99 -2.14 -18.42
N LEU A 82 11.33 -3.06 -17.71
CA LEU A 82 11.10 -4.43 -18.19
C LEU A 82 10.17 -4.46 -19.40
N ALA A 83 9.22 -3.53 -19.51
CA ALA A 83 8.37 -3.39 -20.70
C ALA A 83 9.18 -3.00 -21.94
N ASP A 84 10.16 -2.09 -21.79
CA ASP A 84 11.06 -1.75 -22.88
C ASP A 84 11.94 -2.95 -23.29
N LEU A 85 12.45 -3.70 -22.31
CA LEU A 85 13.21 -4.92 -22.56
C LEU A 85 12.37 -6.02 -23.22
N SER A 86 11.12 -6.21 -22.81
CA SER A 86 10.20 -7.21 -23.36
C SER A 86 9.67 -6.83 -24.75
N SER A 87 9.73 -5.55 -25.11
CA SER A 87 9.41 -5.08 -26.47
C SER A 87 10.42 -5.57 -27.52
N VAL A 88 11.60 -6.02 -27.10
CA VAL A 88 12.62 -6.58 -27.99
C VAL A 88 12.13 -7.90 -28.57
N SER A 89 12.26 -8.03 -29.89
CA SER A 89 11.88 -9.25 -30.60
C SER A 89 12.48 -10.50 -29.94
N LEU A 90 11.61 -11.46 -29.64
CA LEU A 90 11.91 -12.74 -28.97
C LEU A 90 12.23 -12.64 -27.47
N VAL A 91 12.06 -11.49 -26.82
CA VAL A 91 12.20 -11.32 -25.37
C VAL A 91 10.83 -11.46 -24.69
N GLY A 92 10.32 -12.68 -24.67
CA GLY A 92 9.12 -13.03 -23.90
C GLY A 92 9.41 -13.33 -22.41
N PRO A 93 8.40 -13.72 -21.62
CA PRO A 93 8.53 -14.01 -20.18
C PRO A 93 9.64 -15.00 -19.83
N THR A 94 9.78 -16.07 -20.63
CA THR A 94 10.87 -17.05 -20.45
C THR A 94 12.25 -16.42 -20.57
N ARG A 95 12.43 -15.47 -21.50
CA ARG A 95 13.73 -14.80 -21.68
C ARG A 95 13.98 -13.76 -20.61
N LEU A 96 12.95 -13.06 -20.14
CA LEU A 96 13.06 -12.21 -18.95
C LEU A 96 13.53 -13.00 -17.73
N LYS A 97 12.99 -14.20 -17.50
CA LYS A 97 13.46 -15.09 -16.42
C LYS A 97 14.90 -15.56 -16.60
N GLN A 98 15.35 -15.80 -17.83
CA GLN A 98 16.75 -16.11 -18.09
C GLN A 98 17.68 -14.92 -17.86
N ILE A 99 17.25 -13.71 -18.21
CA ILE A 99 17.97 -12.46 -17.92
C ILE A 99 18.10 -12.27 -16.40
N GLU A 100 17.00 -12.44 -15.66
CA GLU A 100 16.99 -12.41 -14.20
C GLU A 100 17.97 -13.44 -13.61
N GLY A 101 17.96 -14.69 -14.10
CA GLY A 101 18.89 -15.72 -13.66
C GLY A 101 20.36 -15.37 -13.94
N GLY A 102 20.65 -14.78 -15.10
CA GLY A 102 21.99 -14.30 -15.45
C GLY A 102 22.45 -13.13 -14.55
N ALA A 103 21.57 -12.17 -14.32
CA ALA A 103 21.81 -11.04 -13.41
C ALA A 103 22.12 -11.53 -11.99
N ARG A 104 21.35 -12.50 -11.49
CA ARG A 104 21.56 -13.11 -10.17
C ARG A 104 22.87 -13.89 -10.09
N THR A 105 23.21 -14.64 -11.13
CA THR A 105 24.45 -15.46 -11.16
C THR A 105 25.72 -14.58 -11.18
N LEU A 106 25.60 -13.35 -11.65
CA LEU A 106 26.71 -12.41 -11.78
C LEU A 106 26.63 -11.25 -10.78
N ASP A 107 25.87 -11.43 -9.70
CA ASP A 107 25.75 -10.50 -8.58
C ASP A 107 25.26 -9.07 -8.94
N TYR A 108 24.52 -8.93 -10.04
CA TYR A 108 23.80 -7.69 -10.35
C TYR A 108 22.55 -7.51 -9.47
N ILE A 109 21.98 -8.61 -9.01
CA ILE A 109 20.87 -8.63 -8.04
C ILE A 109 21.15 -9.66 -6.97
N ASP A 110 20.65 -9.41 -5.76
CA ASP A 110 20.86 -10.28 -4.60
C ASP A 110 19.53 -10.81 -4.06
N ALA A 111 19.54 -11.26 -2.80
CA ALA A 111 18.40 -11.85 -2.12
C ALA A 111 17.25 -10.86 -1.84
N ASP A 112 17.50 -9.55 -1.92
CA ASP A 112 16.50 -8.51 -1.70
C ASP A 112 15.66 -8.26 -2.96
N CYS A 113 16.16 -8.65 -4.15
CA CYS A 113 15.32 -8.82 -5.33
C CYS A 113 14.68 -10.21 -5.35
N VAL A 114 13.35 -10.28 -5.24
CA VAL A 114 12.59 -11.55 -5.32
C VAL A 114 12.58 -12.07 -6.76
N GLY A 115 12.54 -11.17 -7.74
CA GLY A 115 12.57 -11.50 -9.16
C GLY A 115 11.34 -11.01 -9.92
N ILE A 116 11.20 -11.45 -11.17
CA ILE A 116 10.15 -11.02 -12.09
C ILE A 116 8.89 -11.90 -11.93
N LEU A 117 7.79 -11.36 -11.42
CA LEU A 117 6.50 -12.03 -11.32
C LEU A 117 5.50 -11.35 -12.26
N ASP A 118 4.89 -12.11 -13.18
CA ASP A 118 4.00 -11.60 -14.22
C ASP A 118 4.48 -10.31 -14.92
N GLY A 119 5.76 -10.28 -15.33
CA GLY A 119 6.34 -9.11 -16.01
C GLY A 119 6.84 -7.99 -15.09
N ILE A 120 6.72 -8.15 -13.77
CA ILE A 120 7.03 -7.14 -12.78
C ILE A 120 8.16 -7.61 -11.86
N ALA A 121 9.26 -6.88 -11.78
CA ALA A 121 10.30 -7.18 -10.80
C ALA A 121 9.96 -6.58 -9.44
N ILE A 122 9.87 -7.44 -8.42
CA ILE A 122 9.49 -7.06 -7.05
C ILE A 122 10.61 -7.31 -6.05
N SER A 123 10.70 -6.46 -5.03
CA SER A 123 11.62 -6.64 -3.91
C SER A 123 11.06 -7.58 -2.84
N ARG A 124 11.88 -7.94 -1.85
CA ARG A 124 11.45 -8.70 -0.67
C ARG A 124 10.42 -7.94 0.16
N ASP A 125 10.56 -6.63 0.24
CA ASP A 125 9.61 -5.76 0.94
C ASP A 125 8.30 -5.65 0.17
N ASP A 126 8.35 -5.60 -1.16
CA ASP A 126 7.15 -5.68 -2.00
C ASP A 126 6.43 -7.01 -1.79
N GLN A 127 7.16 -8.13 -1.80
CA GLN A 127 6.57 -9.45 -1.52
C GLN A 127 5.87 -9.47 -0.17
N THR A 128 6.52 -8.94 0.87
CA THR A 128 5.95 -8.91 2.22
C THR A 128 4.65 -8.10 2.25
N ALA A 129 4.63 -6.93 1.61
CA ALA A 129 3.43 -6.09 1.57
C ALA A 129 2.32 -6.68 0.67
N ILE A 130 2.65 -7.27 -0.48
CA ILE A 130 1.68 -7.96 -1.35
C ILE A 130 1.02 -9.10 -0.57
N VAL A 131 1.82 -9.94 0.08
CA VAL A 131 1.30 -11.09 0.85
C VAL A 131 0.47 -10.62 2.03
N ALA A 132 0.91 -9.60 2.76
CA ALA A 132 0.15 -9.01 3.85
C ALA A 132 -1.20 -8.48 3.35
N LEU A 133 -1.20 -7.64 2.30
CA LEU A 133 -2.40 -7.09 1.71
C LEU A 133 -3.36 -8.20 1.27
N VAL A 134 -2.91 -9.13 0.42
CA VAL A 134 -3.81 -10.16 -0.12
C VAL A 134 -4.38 -11.06 0.96
N ASN A 135 -3.68 -11.27 2.08
CA ASN A 135 -4.21 -12.05 3.20
C ASN A 135 -5.21 -11.29 4.07
N SER A 136 -5.18 -9.95 4.09
CA SER A 136 -6.02 -9.13 4.98
C SER A 136 -7.06 -8.27 4.27
N ILE A 137 -6.94 -8.02 2.96
CA ILE A 137 -7.83 -7.15 2.19
C ILE A 137 -9.25 -7.73 2.16
N ASP A 138 -10.25 -6.87 2.36
CA ASP A 138 -11.65 -7.28 2.36
C ASP A 138 -12.16 -7.59 0.92
N ASP A 139 -13.26 -8.35 0.82
CA ASP A 139 -13.83 -8.78 -0.45
C ASP A 139 -14.17 -7.61 -1.37
N SER A 140 -14.88 -6.60 -0.86
CA SER A 140 -15.29 -5.44 -1.66
C SER A 140 -14.08 -4.64 -2.17
N GLU A 141 -13.07 -4.46 -1.33
CA GLU A 141 -11.86 -3.72 -1.69
C GLU A 141 -11.02 -4.50 -2.70
N LEU A 142 -10.92 -5.83 -2.55
CA LEU A 142 -10.22 -6.65 -3.52
C LEU A 142 -10.88 -6.58 -4.90
N HIS A 143 -12.21 -6.53 -4.97
CA HIS A 143 -12.93 -6.34 -6.22
C HIS A 143 -12.75 -4.92 -6.81
N ASP A 144 -12.58 -3.89 -5.97
CA ASP A 144 -12.23 -2.54 -6.45
C ASP A 144 -10.77 -2.47 -6.97
N VAL A 145 -9.83 -3.24 -6.38
CA VAL A 145 -8.43 -3.37 -6.86
C VAL A 145 -8.36 -4.20 -8.16
N LEU A 146 -9.27 -5.16 -8.31
CA LEU A 146 -9.33 -6.12 -9.42
C LEU A 146 -10.65 -6.02 -10.22
N PRO A 147 -11.00 -4.84 -10.76
CA PRO A 147 -12.33 -4.62 -11.36
C PRO A 147 -12.60 -5.54 -12.55
N ASP A 148 -11.56 -5.86 -13.33
CA ASP A 148 -11.64 -6.71 -14.53
C ASP A 148 -11.28 -8.19 -14.25
N ALA A 149 -10.90 -8.53 -13.01
CA ALA A 149 -10.41 -9.85 -12.62
C ALA A 149 -11.24 -10.45 -11.48
N TRP A 150 -12.56 -10.35 -11.58
CA TRP A 150 -13.52 -10.85 -10.57
C TRP A 150 -13.26 -12.30 -10.15
N ASN A 151 -13.10 -13.21 -11.10
CA ASN A 151 -12.80 -14.62 -10.80
C ASN A 151 -11.43 -14.78 -10.10
N GLY A 152 -10.46 -13.93 -10.44
CA GLY A 152 -9.17 -13.88 -9.76
C GLY A 152 -9.31 -13.43 -8.30
N ALA A 153 -10.09 -12.38 -8.04
CA ALA A 153 -10.39 -11.91 -6.69
C ALA A 153 -11.03 -13.01 -5.83
N VAL A 154 -12.06 -13.69 -6.36
CA VAL A 154 -12.73 -14.82 -5.69
C VAL A 154 -11.74 -15.96 -5.39
N ASN A 155 -10.88 -16.31 -6.35
CA ASN A 155 -9.89 -17.38 -6.15
C ASN A 155 -8.84 -16.99 -5.10
N LEU A 156 -8.39 -15.74 -5.07
CA LEU A 156 -7.49 -15.25 -4.03
C LEU A 156 -8.13 -15.37 -2.65
N LEU A 157 -9.37 -14.90 -2.48
CA LEU A 157 -10.09 -14.99 -1.20
C LEU A 157 -10.23 -16.43 -0.69
N ASN A 158 -10.57 -17.36 -1.59
CA ASN A 158 -10.75 -18.77 -1.24
C ASN A 158 -9.44 -19.52 -0.96
N THR A 159 -8.29 -19.02 -1.43
CA THR A 159 -6.99 -19.71 -1.36
C THR A 159 -6.14 -19.23 -0.17
N ARG A 160 -6.57 -18.17 0.53
CA ARG A 160 -5.87 -17.67 1.72
C ARG A 160 -5.63 -18.79 2.76
N PRO A 161 -4.51 -18.76 3.50
CA PRO A 161 -3.44 -17.76 3.45
C PRO A 161 -2.35 -18.07 2.41
N PHE A 162 -1.78 -17.01 1.84
CA PHE A 162 -0.58 -17.07 1.00
C PHE A 162 0.69 -16.84 1.82
N THR A 163 1.80 -17.44 1.41
CA THR A 163 3.12 -17.24 2.02
C THR A 163 4.11 -16.52 1.10
N THR A 164 3.87 -16.50 -0.22
CA THR A 164 4.73 -15.81 -1.19
C THR A 164 3.91 -15.07 -2.24
N ALA A 165 4.50 -14.01 -2.82
CA ALA A 165 3.87 -13.27 -3.91
C ALA A 165 3.78 -14.11 -5.20
N GLN A 166 4.64 -15.12 -5.37
CA GLN A 166 4.56 -16.07 -6.48
C GLN A 166 3.25 -16.87 -6.44
N GLN A 167 2.81 -17.34 -5.27
CA GLN A 167 1.54 -18.06 -5.16
C GLN A 167 0.33 -17.19 -5.56
N ILE A 168 0.41 -15.88 -5.26
CA ILE A 168 -0.60 -14.91 -5.63
C ILE A 168 -0.61 -14.69 -7.15
N ALA A 169 0.57 -14.50 -7.75
CA ALA A 169 0.73 -14.40 -9.21
C ALA A 169 0.24 -15.67 -9.94
N ASP A 170 0.53 -16.85 -9.40
CA ASP A 170 0.12 -18.14 -9.97
C ASP A 170 -1.38 -18.46 -9.77
N THR A 171 -2.13 -17.62 -9.05
CA THR A 171 -3.55 -17.86 -8.81
C THR A 171 -4.35 -17.70 -10.11
N ALA A 172 -5.19 -18.70 -10.43
CA ALA A 172 -5.99 -18.67 -11.64
C ALA A 172 -6.87 -17.41 -11.71
N GLY A 173 -6.79 -16.67 -12.83
CA GLY A 173 -7.50 -15.41 -13.01
C GLY A 173 -6.71 -14.17 -12.58
N ILE A 174 -5.51 -14.35 -12.02
CA ILE A 174 -4.52 -13.29 -11.84
C ILE A 174 -3.56 -13.34 -13.03
N GLY A 175 -3.32 -12.19 -13.62
CA GLY A 175 -2.28 -11.98 -14.62
C GLY A 175 -1.58 -10.65 -14.40
N GLU A 176 -0.71 -10.25 -15.32
CA GLU A 176 0.16 -9.07 -15.17
C GLU A 176 -0.57 -7.81 -14.67
N VAL A 177 -1.69 -7.44 -15.29
CA VAL A 177 -2.43 -6.23 -14.90
C VAL A 177 -3.00 -6.35 -13.48
N SER A 178 -3.60 -7.49 -13.16
CA SER A 178 -4.17 -7.77 -11.83
C SER A 178 -3.08 -7.77 -10.76
N PHE A 179 -1.96 -8.45 -11.02
CA PHE A 179 -0.83 -8.51 -10.09
C PHE A 179 -0.18 -7.13 -9.89
N ARG A 180 -0.09 -6.34 -10.96
CA ARG A 180 0.35 -4.93 -10.90
C ARG A 180 -0.54 -4.09 -10.00
N ASN A 181 -1.86 -4.23 -10.13
CA ASN A 181 -2.82 -3.49 -9.30
C ASN A 181 -2.69 -3.89 -7.83
N ILE A 182 -2.58 -5.20 -7.53
CA ILE A 182 -2.35 -5.69 -6.17
C ILE A 182 -1.08 -5.09 -5.57
N ARG A 183 0.05 -5.18 -6.29
CA ARG A 183 1.32 -4.62 -5.81
C ARG A 183 1.21 -3.11 -5.61
N ASN A 184 0.66 -2.38 -6.57
CA ASN A 184 0.48 -0.94 -6.45
C ASN A 184 -0.37 -0.57 -5.24
N SER A 185 -1.45 -1.31 -4.98
CA SER A 185 -2.27 -1.14 -3.79
C SER A 185 -1.50 -1.42 -2.50
N ALA A 186 -0.57 -2.38 -2.52
CA ALA A 186 0.23 -2.76 -1.36
C ALA A 186 1.42 -1.83 -1.06
N THR A 187 1.89 -1.03 -2.03
CA THR A 187 3.18 -0.33 -1.92
C THR A 187 3.09 1.17 -2.13
N LEU A 188 2.17 1.67 -2.96
CA LEU A 188 2.12 3.10 -3.29
C LEU A 188 1.54 3.98 -2.17
N SER A 189 0.75 3.41 -1.24
CA SER A 189 0.11 4.14 -0.14
C SER A 189 0.86 4.08 1.20
N ARG A 190 2.04 3.45 1.28
CA ARG A 190 2.78 3.28 2.55
C ARG A 190 2.99 4.58 3.35
N PRO A 191 3.38 5.72 2.76
CA PRO A 191 3.49 6.96 3.53
C PRO A 191 2.15 7.45 4.09
N LEU A 192 1.07 7.30 3.33
CA LEU A 192 -0.28 7.63 3.79
C LEU A 192 -0.73 6.68 4.91
N GLU A 193 -0.47 5.38 4.77
CA GLU A 193 -0.77 4.39 5.81
C GLU A 193 0.00 4.66 7.10
N ALA A 194 1.25 5.13 7.02
CA ALA A 194 2.00 5.56 8.20
C ALA A 194 1.35 6.76 8.91
N LEU A 195 0.81 7.71 8.14
CA LEU A 195 0.01 8.82 8.70
C LEU A 195 -1.28 8.29 9.35
N PHE A 196 -2.00 7.38 8.70
CA PHE A 196 -3.25 6.81 9.23
C PHE A 196 -3.01 5.98 10.49
N ALA A 197 -1.95 5.17 10.52
CA ALA A 197 -1.52 4.46 11.71
C ALA A 197 -1.19 5.43 12.86
N ALA A 198 -0.53 6.55 12.57
CA ALA A 198 -0.23 7.57 13.57
C ALA A 198 -1.49 8.28 14.09
N VAL A 199 -2.49 8.53 13.24
CA VAL A 199 -3.81 9.07 13.66
C VAL A 199 -4.52 8.07 14.57
N ASN A 200 -4.61 6.80 14.15
CA ASN A 200 -5.31 5.75 14.89
C ASN A 200 -4.62 5.39 16.22
N ALA A 201 -3.33 5.70 16.36
CA ALA A 201 -2.57 5.51 17.59
C ALA A 201 -2.81 6.61 18.64
N ILE A 202 -3.46 7.73 18.27
CA ILE A 202 -3.81 8.77 19.24
C ILE A 202 -4.95 8.24 20.12
N PRO A 203 -4.74 8.10 21.44
CA PRO A 203 -5.78 7.57 22.32
C PRO A 203 -7.00 8.49 22.30
N SER A 204 -8.18 7.90 22.13
CA SER A 204 -9.42 8.60 22.47
C SER A 204 -9.49 8.75 23.99
N ASN A 205 -9.90 9.94 24.45
CA ASN A 205 -10.20 10.17 25.86
C ASN A 205 -11.61 9.69 26.26
N GLY A 206 -12.30 8.96 25.38
CA GLY A 206 -13.68 8.49 25.57
C GLY A 206 -14.75 9.48 25.11
N SER A 207 -14.40 10.76 24.89
CA SER A 207 -15.35 11.80 24.50
C SER A 207 -15.27 12.18 23.03
N TYR A 208 -14.13 11.94 22.37
CA TYR A 208 -14.02 12.12 20.92
C TYR A 208 -12.85 11.31 20.34
N GLY A 209 -12.87 11.11 19.03
CA GLY A 209 -11.80 10.42 18.32
C GLY A 209 -11.92 10.53 16.81
N ALA A 210 -10.90 10.02 16.13
CA ALA A 210 -10.90 9.84 14.70
C ALA A 210 -10.33 8.47 14.35
N THR A 211 -10.77 7.93 13.23
CA THR A 211 -10.23 6.72 12.63
C THR A 211 -10.02 6.96 11.15
N THR A 212 -8.87 6.58 10.64
CA THR A 212 -8.53 6.71 9.22
C THR A 212 -8.05 5.38 8.70
N LEU A 213 -8.61 4.92 7.58
CA LEU A 213 -8.28 3.62 7.00
C LEU A 213 -8.01 3.75 5.51
N ARG A 214 -6.99 3.02 5.06
CA ARG A 214 -6.68 2.81 3.65
C ARG A 214 -7.37 1.56 3.12
N HIS A 215 -7.45 0.52 3.94
CA HIS A 215 -8.04 -0.77 3.60
C HIS A 215 -9.27 -1.03 4.48
N PHE A 216 -10.43 -1.28 3.86
CA PHE A 216 -11.72 -1.46 4.55
C PHE A 216 -12.82 -1.96 3.60
N ASP A 217 -13.80 -2.69 4.14
CA ASP A 217 -15.05 -3.03 3.46
C ASP A 217 -16.02 -1.84 3.41
N TRP A 218 -15.93 -1.06 2.34
CA TRP A 218 -16.77 0.12 2.18
C TRP A 218 -18.27 -0.21 2.08
N TRP A 219 -18.63 -1.36 1.49
CA TRP A 219 -20.03 -1.73 1.28
C TRP A 219 -20.69 -2.11 2.60
N ASN A 220 -19.99 -2.89 3.42
CA ASN A 220 -20.44 -3.23 4.77
C ASN A 220 -20.68 -1.96 5.61
N ILE A 221 -19.73 -1.02 5.60
CA ILE A 221 -19.89 0.26 6.31
C ILE A 221 -21.06 1.07 5.74
N ALA A 222 -21.18 1.18 4.41
CA ALA A 222 -22.22 1.95 3.76
C ALA A 222 -23.63 1.33 3.88
N SER A 223 -23.73 0.03 4.09
CA SER A 223 -25.00 -0.69 4.23
C SER A 223 -25.39 -1.00 5.68
N ALA A 224 -24.50 -0.72 6.64
CA ALA A 224 -24.80 -0.81 8.07
C ALA A 224 -26.01 0.05 8.44
N GLY A 225 -26.86 -0.48 9.32
CA GLY A 225 -28.03 0.21 9.83
C GLY A 225 -27.79 0.73 11.25
N HIS A 226 -28.16 1.98 11.52
CA HIS A 226 -28.04 2.60 12.85
C HIS A 226 -29.41 2.95 13.43
N ALA A 227 -29.57 2.78 14.76
CA ALA A 227 -30.87 2.75 15.40
C ALA A 227 -31.51 4.13 15.63
N TYR A 228 -30.71 5.17 15.88
CA TYR A 228 -31.24 6.49 16.26
C TYR A 228 -31.29 7.44 15.05
N ARG A 229 -30.15 7.62 14.38
CA ARG A 229 -30.05 8.40 13.15
C ARG A 229 -29.05 7.75 12.20
N ASP A 230 -29.36 7.79 10.92
CA ASP A 230 -28.59 7.10 9.89
C ASP A 230 -28.75 7.80 8.52
N ASP A 231 -28.14 8.99 8.40
CA ASP A 231 -28.18 9.78 7.18
C ASP A 231 -27.04 9.36 6.25
N LYS A 232 -27.38 8.92 5.03
CA LYS A 232 -26.41 8.48 4.02
C LYS A 232 -26.53 9.34 2.77
N THR A 233 -25.41 9.89 2.29
CA THR A 233 -25.31 10.57 1.00
C THR A 233 -24.24 9.92 0.15
N CYS A 234 -24.63 9.24 -0.92
CA CYS A 234 -23.72 8.51 -1.80
C CYS A 234 -23.57 9.18 -3.18
N PHE A 235 -22.48 8.86 -3.86
CA PHE A 235 -22.10 9.43 -5.16
C PHE A 235 -21.30 8.45 -6.00
N GLY A 236 -21.49 8.49 -7.32
CA GLY A 236 -20.74 7.65 -8.25
C GLY A 236 -20.99 6.16 -8.14
N LEU A 237 -21.97 5.74 -7.33
CA LEU A 237 -22.44 4.36 -7.25
C LEU A 237 -23.54 4.14 -8.28
N GLU A 238 -23.56 2.96 -8.90
CA GLU A 238 -24.65 2.56 -9.77
C GLU A 238 -25.96 2.45 -8.97
N PRO A 239 -27.15 2.76 -9.54
CA PRO A 239 -28.41 2.75 -8.80
C PRO A 239 -28.74 1.45 -8.06
N SER A 240 -28.31 0.29 -8.59
CA SER A 240 -28.46 -1.03 -7.95
C SER A 240 -27.48 -1.27 -6.80
N SER A 241 -26.48 -0.41 -6.66
CA SER A 241 -25.37 -0.48 -5.71
C SER A 241 -25.40 0.71 -4.75
N VAL A 242 -26.56 1.35 -4.57
CA VAL A 242 -26.79 2.42 -3.59
C VAL A 242 -27.43 1.80 -2.34
N PRO A 243 -26.88 2.02 -1.13
CA PRO A 243 -27.50 1.57 0.10
C PRO A 243 -28.93 2.09 0.26
N SER A 244 -29.81 1.26 0.82
CA SER A 244 -31.20 1.63 1.04
C SER A 244 -31.32 2.91 1.87
N GLY A 245 -32.15 3.85 1.42
CA GLY A 245 -32.38 5.12 2.10
C GLY A 245 -31.30 6.19 1.88
N ALA A 246 -30.23 5.89 1.13
CA ALA A 246 -29.21 6.88 0.82
C ALA A 246 -29.70 7.91 -0.22
N ALA A 247 -29.44 9.18 0.06
CA ALA A 247 -29.55 10.25 -0.92
C ALA A 247 -28.42 10.14 -1.94
N ILE A 248 -28.72 10.35 -3.22
CA ILE A 248 -27.70 10.35 -4.28
C ILE A 248 -27.36 11.79 -4.61
N ARG A 249 -26.10 12.19 -4.37
CA ARG A 249 -25.60 13.48 -4.88
C ARG A 249 -25.07 13.30 -6.32
N PRO A 250 -25.23 14.31 -7.20
CA PRO A 250 -24.99 14.15 -8.64
C PRO A 250 -23.51 14.12 -9.05
N ASN A 251 -22.62 14.69 -8.24
CA ASN A 251 -21.21 14.86 -8.59
C ASN A 251 -20.32 13.87 -7.83
N LEU A 252 -19.29 13.35 -8.51
CA LEU A 252 -18.19 12.60 -7.92
C LEU A 252 -17.39 13.50 -6.97
N ALA A 253 -16.73 12.92 -5.97
CA ALA A 253 -15.77 13.67 -5.17
C ALA A 253 -14.49 13.90 -5.99
N ASP A 254 -13.87 15.05 -5.78
CA ASP A 254 -12.59 15.41 -6.38
C ASP A 254 -11.43 15.26 -5.37
N ALA A 255 -10.21 15.49 -5.86
CA ALA A 255 -9.01 15.49 -5.04
C ALA A 255 -9.09 16.43 -3.82
N ALA A 256 -9.69 17.61 -3.98
CA ALA A 256 -9.76 18.60 -2.90
C ALA A 256 -10.68 18.12 -1.77
N GLU A 257 -11.79 17.47 -2.11
CA GLU A 257 -12.72 16.90 -1.13
C GLU A 257 -12.07 15.76 -0.33
N VAL A 258 -11.41 14.80 -1.01
CA VAL A 258 -10.69 13.70 -0.34
C VAL A 258 -9.61 14.26 0.58
N ARG A 259 -8.85 15.24 0.09
CA ARG A 259 -7.80 15.89 0.88
C ARG A 259 -8.34 16.57 2.12
N ALA A 260 -9.43 17.32 1.99
CA ALA A 260 -10.05 18.04 3.09
C ALA A 260 -10.56 17.07 4.17
N ALA A 261 -11.18 15.95 3.77
CA ALA A 261 -11.66 14.94 4.71
C ALA A 261 -10.53 14.36 5.57
N VAL A 262 -9.41 13.98 4.95
CA VAL A 262 -8.23 13.48 5.68
C VAL A 262 -7.63 14.54 6.61
N GLN A 263 -7.46 15.78 6.12
CA GLN A 263 -6.94 16.86 6.95
C GLN A 263 -7.84 17.18 8.14
N ASN A 264 -9.16 17.14 7.94
CA ASN A 264 -10.13 17.35 9.00
C ASN A 264 -10.04 16.25 10.07
N ALA A 265 -9.96 14.98 9.68
CA ALA A 265 -9.80 13.86 10.62
C ALA A 265 -8.50 13.95 11.42
N VAL A 266 -7.38 14.27 10.76
CA VAL A 266 -6.08 14.47 11.43
C VAL A 266 -6.14 15.66 12.40
N ALA A 267 -6.76 16.77 11.99
CA ALA A 267 -6.89 17.95 12.84
C ALA A 267 -7.83 17.71 14.03
N TYR A 268 -8.87 16.90 13.86
CA TYR A 268 -9.90 16.62 14.86
C TYR A 268 -9.31 16.04 16.16
N VAL A 269 -8.33 15.15 16.04
CA VAL A 269 -7.61 14.54 17.19
C VAL A 269 -6.33 15.29 17.57
N ASN A 270 -6.19 16.55 17.19
CA ASN A 270 -4.97 17.35 17.38
C ASN A 270 -3.70 16.68 16.78
N GLY A 271 -3.87 15.82 15.77
CA GLY A 271 -2.78 15.12 15.09
C GLY A 271 -1.77 16.09 14.47
N ASN A 272 -2.18 17.33 14.18
CA ASN A 272 -1.28 18.38 13.71
C ASN A 272 -0.16 18.76 14.69
N THR A 273 -0.34 18.47 15.97
CA THR A 273 0.64 18.71 17.03
C THR A 273 1.24 17.41 17.54
N LEU A 274 0.44 16.35 17.60
CA LEU A 274 0.83 15.06 18.19
C LEU A 274 1.63 14.16 17.22
N ILE A 275 1.43 14.31 15.91
CA ILE A 275 2.10 13.48 14.90
C ILE A 275 3.36 14.20 14.39
N PRO A 276 4.52 13.52 14.29
CA PRO A 276 5.75 14.11 13.75
C PRO A 276 5.53 14.79 12.38
N ALA A 277 6.11 15.98 12.21
CA ALA A 277 5.94 16.77 10.99
C ALA A 277 6.44 16.06 9.73
N SER A 278 7.46 15.19 9.85
CA SER A 278 7.96 14.35 8.76
C SER A 278 6.90 13.34 8.29
N VAL A 279 6.23 12.66 9.22
CA VAL A 279 5.16 11.68 8.92
C VAL A 279 3.97 12.39 8.27
N ARG A 280 3.52 13.52 8.82
CA ARG A 280 2.43 14.30 8.21
C ARG A 280 2.78 14.76 6.81
N THR A 281 3.94 15.39 6.62
CA THR A 281 4.36 15.92 5.32
C THR A 281 4.45 14.81 4.27
N ALA A 282 5.06 13.66 4.63
CA ALA A 282 5.19 12.52 3.73
C ALA A 282 3.84 11.89 3.38
N GLY A 283 2.98 11.64 4.37
CA GLY A 283 1.66 11.05 4.16
C GLY A 283 0.74 11.95 3.34
N TYR A 284 0.80 13.26 3.60
CA TYR A 284 0.07 14.24 2.81
C TYR A 284 0.59 14.38 1.37
N ALA A 285 1.91 14.45 1.16
CA ALA A 285 2.45 14.50 -0.20
C ALA A 285 2.11 13.24 -1.00
N ASN A 286 2.08 12.08 -0.33
CA ASN A 286 1.67 10.81 -0.93
C ASN A 286 0.17 10.78 -1.23
N LEU A 287 -0.69 11.26 -0.33
CA LEU A 287 -2.11 11.41 -0.62
C LEU A 287 -2.32 12.31 -1.85
N ASP A 288 -1.65 13.47 -1.91
CA ASP A 288 -1.78 14.41 -3.03
C ASP A 288 -1.38 13.78 -4.36
N SER A 289 -0.32 12.95 -4.38
CA SER A 289 0.10 12.26 -5.61
C SER A 289 -0.84 11.14 -6.03
N LEU A 290 -1.49 10.47 -5.08
CA LEU A 290 -2.45 9.39 -5.34
C LEU A 290 -3.78 9.94 -5.86
N ILE A 291 -4.22 11.09 -5.37
CA ILE A 291 -5.52 11.68 -5.73
C ILE A 291 -5.45 12.68 -6.89
N ALA A 292 -4.25 13.12 -7.30
CA ALA A 292 -4.09 14.14 -8.34
C ALA A 292 -4.79 13.75 -9.65
N GLY A 293 -5.73 14.59 -10.10
CA GLY A 293 -6.49 14.38 -11.33
C GLY A 293 -7.47 13.21 -11.28
N ARG A 294 -7.77 12.68 -10.09
CA ARG A 294 -8.69 11.55 -9.89
C ARG A 294 -10.10 12.00 -9.55
N SER A 295 -11.04 11.08 -9.73
CA SER A 295 -12.44 11.24 -9.33
C SER A 295 -12.88 10.01 -8.53
N PHE A 296 -13.68 10.25 -7.49
CA PHE A 296 -14.00 9.25 -6.49
C PHE A 296 -15.50 9.03 -6.38
N LYS A 297 -15.88 7.75 -6.27
CA LYS A 297 -17.21 7.29 -5.82
C LYS A 297 -17.18 7.05 -4.31
N GLY A 298 -18.33 6.94 -3.66
CA GLY A 298 -18.40 6.61 -2.24
C GLY A 298 -19.65 7.14 -1.55
N CYS A 299 -19.57 7.27 -0.22
CA CYS A 299 -20.66 7.73 0.64
C CYS A 299 -20.14 8.59 1.80
N ILE A 300 -20.95 9.55 2.21
CA ILE A 300 -20.82 10.28 3.47
C ILE A 300 -21.97 9.83 4.37
N ILE A 301 -21.64 9.34 5.55
CA ILE A 301 -22.57 8.74 6.49
C ILE A 301 -22.50 9.55 7.78
N THR A 302 -23.63 10.00 8.28
CA THR A 302 -23.76 10.56 9.62
C THR A 302 -24.72 9.69 10.41
N TYR A 303 -24.22 9.12 11.50
CA TYR A 303 -25.05 8.26 12.33
C TYR A 303 -24.85 8.53 13.81
N GLU A 304 -25.88 8.17 14.58
CA GLU A 304 -25.96 8.35 16.03
C GLU A 304 -26.37 6.98 16.60
N ASN A 305 -25.58 6.43 17.52
CA ASN A 305 -25.91 5.17 18.20
C ASN A 305 -26.82 5.41 19.42
N ASP A 306 -26.79 6.63 19.95
CA ASP A 306 -27.56 7.12 21.07
C ASP A 306 -27.71 8.65 20.95
N PRO A 307 -28.58 9.29 21.76
CA PRO A 307 -28.82 10.74 21.67
C PRO A 307 -27.63 11.65 22.01
N TRP A 308 -26.55 11.10 22.57
CA TRP A 308 -25.39 11.82 23.09
C TRP A 308 -24.09 11.49 22.36
N SER A 309 -24.18 10.81 21.22
CA SER A 309 -23.04 10.51 20.37
C SER A 309 -23.35 10.81 18.91
N ARG A 310 -22.29 11.16 18.17
CA ARG A 310 -22.40 11.32 16.72
C ARG A 310 -21.12 10.89 16.04
N ASN A 311 -21.29 10.18 14.94
CA ASN A 311 -20.23 9.70 14.06
C ASN A 311 -20.44 10.31 12.68
N THR A 312 -19.34 10.67 12.02
CA THR A 312 -19.32 11.11 10.62
C THR A 312 -18.26 10.31 9.88
N VAL A 313 -18.69 9.50 8.93
CA VAL A 313 -17.83 8.66 8.10
C VAL A 313 -17.82 9.20 6.68
N HIS A 314 -16.63 9.39 6.12
CA HIS A 314 -16.42 9.67 4.71
C HIS A 314 -15.72 8.48 4.08
N ILE A 315 -16.28 8.00 2.97
CA ILE A 315 -15.74 6.92 2.15
C ILE A 315 -15.49 7.48 0.75
N TYR A 316 -14.27 7.29 0.26
CA TYR A 316 -13.88 7.62 -1.11
C TYR A 316 -13.18 6.43 -1.74
N VAL A 317 -13.55 6.09 -2.97
CA VAL A 317 -12.94 5.03 -3.78
C VAL A 317 -12.66 5.58 -5.17
N ASP A 318 -11.39 5.53 -5.60
CA ASP A 318 -10.97 5.97 -6.93
C ASP A 318 -11.67 5.11 -7.99
N THR A 319 -12.29 5.79 -8.95
CA THR A 319 -13.06 5.16 -10.02
C THR A 319 -12.21 4.41 -11.05
N VAL A 320 -10.88 4.56 -11.01
CA VAL A 320 -9.95 3.98 -11.97
C VAL A 320 -9.13 2.83 -11.39
N ASN A 321 -8.61 2.97 -10.18
CA ASN A 321 -7.61 2.03 -9.64
C ASN A 321 -7.98 1.44 -8.26
N GLY A 322 -9.16 1.75 -7.72
CA GLY A 322 -9.62 1.21 -6.44
C GLY A 322 -8.89 1.77 -5.21
N PHE A 323 -8.02 2.79 -5.35
CA PHE A 323 -7.46 3.48 -4.19
C PHE A 323 -8.58 4.05 -3.33
N SER A 324 -8.66 3.62 -2.08
CA SER A 324 -9.75 3.98 -1.18
C SER A 324 -9.24 4.71 0.07
N VAL A 325 -10.06 5.62 0.59
CA VAL A 325 -9.79 6.36 1.81
C VAL A 325 -11.07 6.42 2.62
N MET A 326 -10.97 6.00 3.88
CA MET A 326 -12.01 6.21 4.89
C MET A 326 -11.48 7.17 5.95
N THR A 327 -12.34 8.10 6.34
CA THR A 327 -12.16 8.88 7.57
C THR A 327 -13.43 8.83 8.39
N GLU A 328 -13.32 8.51 9.66
CA GLU A 328 -14.38 8.61 10.65
C GLU A 328 -13.96 9.60 11.74
N THR A 329 -14.87 10.48 12.12
CA THR A 329 -14.74 11.30 13.33
C THR A 329 -15.96 11.07 14.20
N TRP A 330 -15.75 11.09 15.51
CA TRP A 330 -16.83 10.84 16.45
C TRP A 330 -16.65 11.61 17.75
N TRP A 331 -17.78 11.87 18.41
CA TRP A 331 -17.83 12.36 19.78
C TRP A 331 -18.94 11.68 20.58
N ALA A 332 -18.76 11.69 21.91
CA ALA A 332 -19.71 11.23 22.92
C ALA A 332 -19.58 12.11 24.17
N GLU A 333 -20.70 12.42 24.84
CA GLU A 333 -20.74 13.19 26.10
C GLU A 333 -20.37 12.37 27.36
#